data_AF-A0A507CI24-F1
#
_entry.id   AF-A0A507CI24-F1
#
_cell.length_a   1.000
_cell.length_b   1.000
_cell.length_c   1.000
_cell.angle_alpha   90.00
_cell.angle_beta   90.00
_cell.angle_gamma   90.00
#
_symmetry.space_group_name_H-M   'P 1'
#
loop_
_entity.id
_entity.type
_entity.pdbx_description
1 polymer ?
#
loop_
_entity_poly.entity_id
_entity_poly.type
_entity_poly.pdbx_seq_one_letter_code
_entity_poly.pdbx_strand_id
1 'polypeptide(L)'
;MDAFGAAILAIVFILLLRLFTRSTPLRPQPIPPHSTSHLPAPRPHPVDEQVVHSLASMFPGIPADAIRDDLSRTGNAENTIDNVLNGTIHVAPAPSQGPSAISSTVKELLKLPLPDDVKADWCTTPEEREKHLRNRKAQMLHEARQKFLTKQPQSS
;
A
#
# COMPACT_ATOMS: atom_id res chain seq x y z
N MET A 1 38.30 41.03 -25.82
CA MET A 1 37.14 40.58 -25.01
C MET A 1 36.59 41.81 -24.32
N ASP A 2 35.52 42.37 -24.88
CA ASP A 2 34.95 43.61 -24.39
C ASP A 2 34.39 43.44 -22.99
N ALA A 3 34.51 44.47 -22.15
CA ALA A 3 34.10 44.45 -20.75
C ALA A 3 32.65 43.97 -20.55
N PHE A 4 31.78 44.20 -21.54
CA PHE A 4 30.40 43.72 -21.57
C PHE A 4 30.29 42.18 -21.61
N GLY A 5 31.17 41.50 -22.35
CA GLY A 5 31.20 40.04 -22.39
C GLY A 5 31.61 39.42 -21.06
N ALA A 6 32.57 40.04 -20.36
CA ALA A 6 32.99 39.61 -19.02
C ALA A 6 31.88 39.83 -17.98
N ALA A 7 31.12 40.92 -18.08
CA ALA A 7 30.00 41.22 -17.18
C ALA A 7 28.85 40.20 -17.33
N ILE A 8 28.50 39.82 -18.57
CA ILE A 8 27.45 38.81 -18.82
C ILE A 8 27.87 37.45 -18.25
N LEU A 9 29.13 37.05 -18.45
CA LEU A 9 29.64 35.78 -17.93
C LEU A 9 29.65 35.76 -16.39
N ALA A 10 29.98 36.87 -15.75
CA ALA A 10 29.90 37.02 -14.30
C ALA A 10 28.45 36.95 -13.78
N ILE A 11 27.48 37.57 -14.46
CA ILE A 11 26.06 37.53 -14.06
C ILE A 11 25.49 36.11 -14.20
N VAL A 12 25.79 35.40 -15.29
CA VAL A 12 25.38 34.00 -15.49
C VAL A 12 26.02 33.09 -14.44
N PHE A 13 27.30 33.31 -14.11
CA PHE A 13 27.98 32.56 -13.07
C PHE A 13 27.36 32.81 -11.69
N ILE A 14 26.99 34.06 -11.36
CA ILE A 14 26.29 34.41 -10.11
C ILE A 14 24.88 33.82 -10.07
N LEU A 15 24.16 33.78 -11.20
CA LEU A 15 22.84 33.15 -11.32
C LEU A 15 22.93 31.63 -11.16
N LEU A 16 23.93 30.99 -11.77
CA LEU A 16 24.19 29.56 -11.61
C LEU A 16 24.59 29.23 -10.16
N LEU A 17 25.45 30.04 -9.54
CA LEU A 17 25.78 29.88 -8.13
C LEU A 17 24.56 30.09 -7.23
N ARG A 18 23.68 31.07 -7.50
CA ARG A 18 22.42 31.24 -6.75
C ARG A 18 21.41 30.13 -6.99
N LEU A 19 21.37 29.54 -8.18
CA LEU A 19 20.49 28.42 -8.50
C LEU A 19 20.98 27.13 -7.82
N PHE A 20 22.29 26.96 -7.72
CA PHE A 20 22.92 25.77 -7.13
C PHE A 20 23.07 25.86 -5.60
N THR A 21 23.18 27.07 -5.03
CA THR A 21 23.25 27.31 -3.56
C THR A 21 21.89 27.48 -2.89
N ARG A 22 20.78 27.26 -3.62
CA ARG A 22 19.43 27.08 -3.04
C ARG A 22 19.22 25.73 -2.36
N SER A 23 20.28 25.01 -2.00
CA SER A 23 20.25 23.92 -1.04
C SER A 23 20.26 24.48 0.38
N THR A 24 19.06 24.67 0.93
CA THR A 24 18.86 25.00 2.34
C THR A 24 19.58 23.98 3.25
N PRO A 25 20.47 24.39 4.16
CA PRO A 25 20.99 23.47 5.17
C PRO A 25 19.85 23.12 6.12
N LEU A 26 19.59 21.82 6.30
CA LEU A 26 18.65 21.29 7.27
C LEU A 26 19.07 21.74 8.68
N ARG A 27 18.30 22.65 9.26
CA ARG A 27 18.37 23.00 10.68
C ARG A 27 18.04 21.75 11.51
N PRO A 28 18.91 21.28 12.42
CA PRO A 28 18.57 20.22 13.36
C PRO A 28 17.49 20.75 14.31
N GLN A 29 16.29 20.17 14.24
CA GLN A 29 15.22 20.48 15.20
C GLN A 29 15.51 19.75 16.52
N PRO A 30 15.42 20.43 17.68
CA PRO A 30 15.49 19.78 18.98
C PRO A 30 14.27 18.87 19.16
N ILE A 31 14.51 17.61 19.52
CA ILE A 31 13.50 16.58 19.69
C ILE A 31 12.71 16.86 20.98
N PRO A 32 11.38 17.12 20.93
CA PRO A 32 10.56 17.14 22.14
C PRO A 32 10.35 15.71 22.68
N PRO A 33 10.37 15.50 24.00
CA PRO A 33 10.21 14.18 24.59
C PRO A 33 8.73 13.74 24.53
N HIS A 34 8.53 12.55 23.94
CA HIS A 34 7.37 11.66 24.05
C HIS A 34 6.00 12.21 23.63
N SER A 35 5.63 11.91 22.38
CA SER A 35 4.23 11.63 22.03
C SER A 35 4.24 10.43 21.10
N THR A 36 3.60 9.35 21.54
CA THR A 36 3.30 8.18 20.74
C THR A 36 2.64 8.62 19.44
N SER A 37 3.37 8.53 18.34
CA SER A 37 2.85 8.78 16.99
C SER A 37 1.89 7.65 16.62
N HIS A 38 0.65 7.75 17.10
CA HIS A 38 -0.47 7.14 16.39
C HIS A 38 -0.54 7.86 15.05
N LEU A 39 0.14 7.34 14.03
CA LEU A 39 0.01 7.83 12.67
C LEU A 39 -1.49 7.84 12.34
N PRO A 40 -2.06 8.97 11.93
CA PRO A 40 -3.44 8.98 11.46
C PRO A 40 -3.51 8.05 10.25
N ALA A 41 -4.44 7.10 10.26
CA ALA A 41 -4.74 6.30 9.08
C ALA A 41 -4.99 7.26 7.89
N PRO A 42 -4.55 6.92 6.66
CA PRO A 42 -4.83 7.73 5.49
C PRO A 42 -6.34 7.95 5.43
N ARG A 43 -6.77 9.20 5.56
CA ARG A 43 -8.19 9.52 5.48
C ARG A 43 -8.60 9.34 4.02
N PRO A 44 -9.68 8.60 3.74
CA PRO A 44 -10.18 8.51 2.38
C PRO A 44 -10.48 9.90 1.86
N HIS A 45 -10.08 10.16 0.62
CA HIS A 45 -10.37 11.43 -0.04
C HIS A 45 -11.88 11.51 -0.30
N PRO A 46 -12.50 12.68 -0.09
CA PRO A 46 -13.88 12.88 -0.48
C PRO A 46 -13.99 12.68 -1.99
N VAL A 47 -14.91 11.81 -2.41
CA VAL A 47 -15.08 11.44 -3.82
C VAL A 47 -16.22 12.24 -4.43
N ASP A 48 -15.97 12.83 -5.59
CA ASP A 48 -17.01 13.45 -6.40
C ASP A 48 -17.73 12.40 -7.25
N GLU A 49 -19.05 12.30 -7.07
CA GLU A 49 -19.92 11.37 -7.78
C GLU A 49 -19.99 11.64 -9.28
N GLN A 50 -19.78 12.88 -9.71
CA GLN A 50 -19.77 13.23 -11.14
C GLN A 50 -18.56 12.61 -11.85
N VAL A 51 -17.41 12.55 -11.16
CA VAL A 51 -16.19 11.92 -11.67
C VAL A 51 -16.38 10.41 -11.78
N VAL A 52 -17.00 9.78 -10.77
CA VAL A 52 -17.36 8.37 -10.80
C VAL A 52 -18.27 8.05 -11.99
N HIS A 53 -19.32 8.85 -12.21
CA HIS A 53 -20.23 8.65 -13.33
C HIS A 53 -19.53 8.78 -14.70
N SER A 54 -18.65 9.78 -14.83
CA SER A 54 -17.88 10.01 -16.06
C SER A 54 -16.95 8.82 -16.36
N LEU A 55 -16.24 8.33 -15.35
CA LEU A 55 -15.37 7.17 -15.47
C LEU A 55 -16.16 5.88 -15.76
N ALA A 56 -17.30 5.68 -15.12
CA ALA A 56 -18.19 4.54 -15.39
C ALA A 56 -18.71 4.56 -16.85
N SER A 57 -18.95 5.75 -17.42
CA SER A 57 -19.30 5.89 -18.83
C SER A 57 -18.12 5.59 -19.78
N MET A 58 -16.88 5.91 -19.39
CA MET A 58 -15.69 5.59 -20.18
C MET A 58 -15.32 4.11 -20.10
N PHE A 59 -15.60 3.47 -18.96
CA PHE A 59 -15.21 2.09 -18.66
C PHE A 59 -16.43 1.24 -18.22
N PRO A 60 -17.32 0.87 -19.16
CA PRO A 60 -18.56 0.15 -18.85
C PRO A 60 -18.35 -1.28 -18.30
N GLY A 61 -17.12 -1.80 -18.33
CA GLY A 61 -16.76 -3.10 -17.76
C GLY A 61 -16.33 -3.06 -16.28
N ILE A 62 -16.23 -1.88 -15.68
CA ILE A 62 -15.73 -1.68 -14.32
C ILE A 62 -16.87 -1.16 -13.43
N PRO A 63 -17.12 -1.80 -12.27
CA PRO A 63 -18.19 -1.36 -11.38
C PRO A 63 -17.87 0.01 -10.77
N ALA A 64 -18.88 0.87 -10.69
CA ALA A 64 -18.78 2.22 -10.12
C ALA A 64 -18.24 2.22 -8.67
N ASP A 65 -18.53 1.17 -7.89
CA ASP A 65 -18.03 1.05 -6.52
C ASP A 65 -16.51 0.87 -6.46
N ALA A 66 -15.94 0.11 -7.40
CA ALA A 66 -14.48 -0.03 -7.47
C ALA A 66 -13.80 1.28 -7.90
N ILE A 67 -14.46 2.05 -8.76
CA ILE A 67 -14.00 3.38 -9.18
C ILE A 67 -14.07 4.35 -8.01
N ARG A 68 -15.16 4.34 -7.24
CA ARG A 68 -15.31 5.17 -6.03
C ARG A 68 -14.26 4.81 -4.98
N ASP A 69 -14.01 3.52 -4.76
CA ASP A 69 -12.99 3.06 -3.83
C ASP A 69 -11.59 3.48 -4.29
N ASP A 70 -11.26 3.34 -5.57
CA ASP A 70 -9.95 3.75 -6.08
C ASP A 70 -9.77 5.29 -6.04
N LEU A 71 -10.80 6.07 -6.36
CA LEU A 71 -10.79 7.52 -6.20
C LEU A 71 -10.63 7.95 -4.74
N SER A 72 -11.26 7.25 -3.79
CA SER A 72 -11.09 7.55 -2.36
C SER A 72 -9.65 7.30 -1.89
N ARG A 73 -8.94 6.37 -2.55
CA ARG A 73 -7.56 6.00 -2.25
C ARG A 73 -6.55 6.90 -2.96
N THR A 74 -6.70 7.11 -4.26
CA THR A 74 -5.77 7.88 -5.10
C THR A 74 -6.00 9.39 -4.99
N GLY A 75 -7.24 9.81 -4.67
CA GLY A 75 -7.66 11.20 -4.63
C GLY A 75 -7.66 11.90 -5.99
N ASN A 76 -7.37 11.18 -7.08
CA ASN A 76 -7.23 11.78 -8.41
C ASN A 76 -7.80 10.90 -9.54
N ALA A 77 -8.48 11.55 -10.48
CA ALA A 77 -9.12 10.89 -11.60
C ALA A 77 -8.11 10.29 -12.58
N GLU A 78 -7.03 11.01 -12.92
CA GLU A 78 -6.03 10.52 -13.88
C GLU A 78 -5.33 9.26 -13.37
N ASN A 79 -4.96 9.25 -12.08
CA ASN A 79 -4.35 8.07 -11.46
C ASN A 79 -5.32 6.88 -11.46
N THR A 80 -6.61 7.15 -11.28
CA THR A 80 -7.66 6.12 -11.34
C THR A 80 -7.82 5.58 -12.76
N ILE A 81 -7.75 6.44 -13.78
CA ILE A 81 -7.75 6.03 -15.20
C ILE A 81 -6.56 5.13 -15.51
N ASP A 82 -5.36 5.51 -15.07
CA ASP A 82 -4.16 4.70 -15.27
C ASP A 82 -4.27 3.34 -14.58
N ASN A 83 -4.81 3.30 -13.35
CA ASN A 83 -5.04 2.05 -12.63
C ASN A 83 -6.07 1.16 -13.33
N VAL A 84 -7.12 1.76 -13.86
CA VAL A 84 -8.14 1.08 -14.66
C VAL A 84 -7.51 0.46 -15.92
N LEU A 85 -6.71 1.22 -16.66
CA LEU A 85 -6.04 0.74 -17.88
C LEU A 85 -5.02 -0.36 -17.58
N ASN A 86 -4.33 -0.25 -16.44
CA ASN A 86 -3.34 -1.24 -15.98
C ASN A 86 -4.00 -2.47 -15.31
N GLY A 87 -5.33 -2.47 -15.12
CA GLY A 87 -6.05 -3.55 -14.46
C GLY A 87 -5.75 -3.70 -12.96
N THR A 88 -5.24 -2.65 -12.32
CA THR A 88 -4.87 -2.64 -10.89
C THR A 88 -6.02 -2.21 -9.97
N ILE A 89 -7.18 -1.85 -10.55
CA ILE A 89 -8.34 -1.47 -9.76
C ILE A 89 -8.82 -2.63 -8.89
N HIS A 90 -8.94 -2.36 -7.60
CA HIS A 90 -9.38 -3.35 -6.64
C HIS A 90 -10.91 -3.44 -6.70
N VAL A 91 -11.43 -4.49 -7.31
CA VAL A 91 -12.85 -4.81 -7.21
C VAL A 91 -13.06 -5.49 -5.86
N ALA A 92 -13.66 -4.75 -4.92
CA ALA A 92 -14.10 -5.35 -3.66
C ALA A 92 -15.11 -6.47 -3.99
N PRO A 93 -14.96 -7.68 -3.42
CA PRO A 93 -15.97 -8.72 -3.59
C PRO A 93 -17.28 -8.16 -3.04
N ALA A 94 -18.33 -8.19 -3.88
CA ALA A 94 -19.65 -7.70 -3.51
C ALA A 94 -20.02 -8.20 -2.10
N PRO A 95 -20.60 -7.36 -1.22
CA PRO A 95 -20.99 -7.78 0.11
C PRO A 95 -22.00 -8.92 -0.04
N SER A 96 -21.53 -10.15 0.13
CA SER A 96 -22.38 -11.30 0.30
C SER A 96 -23.19 -11.01 1.56
N GLN A 97 -24.50 -10.80 1.39
CA GLN A 97 -25.45 -10.80 2.50
C GLN A 97 -25.40 -12.20 3.12
N GLY A 98 -24.45 -12.42 4.02
CA GLY A 98 -24.31 -13.66 4.76
C GLY A 98 -25.41 -13.76 5.81
N PRO A 99 -25.97 -14.96 6.06
CA PRO A 99 -26.98 -15.14 7.09
C PRO A 99 -26.41 -14.77 8.46
N SER A 100 -27.18 -13.96 9.20
CA SER A 100 -26.93 -13.41 10.53
C SER A 100 -26.89 -14.48 11.66
N ALA A 101 -26.18 -15.59 11.46
CA ALA A 101 -26.11 -16.74 12.37
C ALA A 101 -24.72 -16.99 12.99
N ILE A 102 -23.72 -16.15 12.71
CA ILE A 102 -22.35 -16.32 13.24
C ILE A 102 -22.20 -15.80 14.69
N SER A 103 -23.19 -15.06 15.20
CA SER A 103 -23.09 -14.40 16.52
C SER A 103 -22.96 -15.36 17.70
N SER A 104 -23.50 -16.59 17.61
CA SER A 104 -23.42 -17.57 18.70
C SER A 104 -22.08 -18.31 18.74
N THR A 105 -21.56 -18.77 17.60
CA THR A 105 -20.29 -19.52 17.54
C THR A 105 -19.08 -18.65 17.90
N VAL A 106 -19.07 -17.38 17.50
CA VAL A 106 -17.96 -16.46 17.82
C VAL A 106 -17.98 -16.08 19.30
N LYS A 107 -19.16 -15.95 19.92
CA LYS A 107 -19.27 -15.72 21.37
C LYS A 107 -18.76 -16.90 22.20
N GLU A 108 -18.96 -18.12 21.73
CA GLU A 108 -18.48 -19.33 22.40
C GLU A 108 -16.96 -19.49 22.24
N LEU A 109 -16.40 -19.14 21.08
CA LEU A 109 -14.95 -19.14 20.84
C LEU A 109 -14.21 -18.01 21.60
N LEU A 110 -14.89 -16.88 21.85
CA LEU A 110 -14.37 -15.74 22.62
C LEU A 110 -14.24 -16.01 24.13
N LYS A 111 -14.77 -17.13 24.63
CA LYS A 111 -14.71 -17.49 26.05
C LYS A 111 -13.53 -18.41 26.40
N LEU A 112 -12.77 -18.83 25.41
CA LEU A 112 -11.48 -19.49 25.63
C LEU A 112 -10.45 -18.43 26.04
N PRO A 113 -9.56 -18.69 27.02
CA PRO A 113 -8.45 -17.79 27.31
C PRO A 113 -7.63 -17.61 26.04
N LEU A 114 -7.73 -16.42 25.44
CA LEU A 114 -6.88 -16.06 24.32
C LEU A 114 -5.44 -16.03 24.86
N PRO A 115 -4.46 -16.67 24.20
CA PRO A 115 -3.07 -16.38 24.46
C PRO A 115 -2.88 -14.87 24.25
N ASP A 116 -2.45 -14.15 25.29
CA ASP A 116 -2.37 -12.68 25.32
C ASP A 116 -1.43 -12.08 24.25
N ASP A 117 -0.70 -12.92 23.50
CA ASP A 117 0.41 -12.52 22.63
C ASP A 117 0.28 -12.94 21.16
N VAL A 118 -0.92 -13.06 20.59
CA VAL A 118 -1.03 -13.17 19.12
C VAL A 118 -1.02 -11.80 18.48
N LYS A 119 0.07 -11.05 18.72
CA LYS A 119 0.42 -9.95 17.84
C LYS A 119 0.89 -10.58 16.53
N ALA A 120 0.25 -10.19 15.41
CA ALA A 120 0.78 -10.54 14.11
C ALA A 120 2.13 -9.83 13.95
N ASP A 121 3.21 -10.50 14.32
CA ASP A 121 4.59 -10.02 14.22
C ASP A 121 5.01 -10.01 12.75
N TRP A 122 4.46 -9.07 12.00
CA TRP A 122 5.05 -8.65 10.74
C TRP A 122 6.45 -8.15 11.07
N CYS A 123 7.47 -8.96 10.77
CA CYS A 123 8.85 -8.68 11.18
C CYS A 123 9.24 -7.24 10.85
N THR A 124 9.80 -6.56 11.86
CA THR A 124 10.16 -5.14 11.82
C THR A 124 11.29 -4.87 10.83
N THR A 125 12.12 -5.88 10.53
CA THR A 125 13.23 -5.79 9.57
C THR A 125 12.96 -6.57 8.27
N PRO A 126 13.46 -6.11 7.11
CA PRO A 126 13.33 -6.82 5.83
C PRO A 126 13.99 -8.21 5.82
N GLU A 127 15.13 -8.38 6.50
CA GLU A 127 15.89 -9.62 6.52
C GLU A 127 15.15 -10.74 7.28
N GLU A 128 14.57 -10.43 8.44
CA GLU A 128 13.78 -11.37 9.22
C GLU A 128 12.53 -11.84 8.45
N ARG A 129 11.91 -10.92 7.71
CA ARG A 129 10.78 -11.25 6.83
C ARG A 129 11.20 -12.22 5.73
N GLU A 130 12.33 -11.96 5.08
CA GLU A 130 12.83 -12.85 4.04
C GLU A 130 13.14 -14.25 4.61
N LYS A 131 13.77 -14.32 5.78
CA LYS A 131 14.04 -15.57 6.49
C LYS A 131 12.74 -16.32 6.83
N HIS A 132 11.72 -15.62 7.33
CA HIS A 132 10.42 -16.23 7.62
C HIS A 132 9.73 -16.75 6.35
N LEU A 133 9.78 -16.01 5.24
CA LEU A 133 9.23 -16.45 3.96
C LEU A 133 9.95 -17.70 3.44
N ARG A 134 11.29 -17.74 3.53
CA ARG A 134 12.09 -18.91 3.15
C ARG A 134 11.76 -20.12 4.02
N ASN A 135 11.66 -19.95 5.33
CA ASN A 135 11.30 -21.03 6.26
C ASN A 135 9.90 -21.58 5.97
N ARG A 136 8.91 -20.70 5.77
CA ARG A 136 7.53 -21.11 5.47
C ARG A 136 7.42 -21.82 4.11
N LYS A 137 8.18 -21.35 3.10
CA LYS A 137 8.28 -22.03 1.80
C LYS A 137 8.93 -23.41 1.92
N ALA A 138 9.97 -23.54 2.72
CA ALA A 138 10.63 -24.83 2.96
C ALA A 138 9.69 -25.82 3.65
N GLN A 139 8.93 -25.37 4.65
CA GLN A 139 7.93 -26.18 5.35
C GLN A 139 6.83 -26.65 4.39
N MET A 140 6.29 -25.73 3.59
CA MET A 140 5.28 -26.04 2.56
C MET A 140 5.79 -27.10 1.57
N LEU A 141 7.04 -26.96 1.09
CA LEU A 141 7.64 -27.91 0.16
C LEU A 141 7.83 -29.30 0.80
N HIS A 142 8.25 -29.34 2.06
CA HIS A 142 8.41 -30.59 2.79
C HIS A 142 7.07 -31.34 2.89
N GLU A 143 6.03 -30.63 3.30
CA GLU A 143 4.68 -31.20 3.44
C GLU A 143 4.13 -31.67 2.09
N ALA A 144 4.31 -30.87 1.02
CA ALA A 144 3.88 -31.24 -0.32
C ALA A 144 4.55 -32.53 -0.81
N ARG A 145 5.85 -32.72 -0.52
CA ARG A 145 6.57 -33.97 -0.83
C ARG A 145 5.98 -35.15 -0.08
N GLN A 146 5.78 -35.02 1.23
CA GLN A 146 5.17 -36.09 2.03
C GLN A 146 3.79 -36.48 1.49
N LYS A 147 2.95 -35.47 1.20
CA LYS A 147 1.64 -35.67 0.58
C LYS A 147 1.74 -36.39 -0.77
N PHE A 148 2.71 -36.04 -1.61
CA PHE A 148 2.92 -36.70 -2.89
C PHE A 148 3.28 -38.18 -2.73
N LEU A 149 4.19 -38.53 -1.81
CA LEU A 149 4.54 -39.93 -1.52
C LEU A 149 3.33 -40.72 -1.00
N THR A 150 2.52 -40.12 -0.12
CA THR A 150 1.31 -40.78 0.42
C THR A 150 0.19 -40.93 -0.60
N LYS A 151 0.16 -40.08 -1.63
CA LYS A 151 -0.90 -40.07 -2.66
C LYS A 151 -0.56 -40.91 -3.89
N GLN A 152 0.63 -41.49 -4.00
CA GLN A 152 0.87 -42.45 -5.07
C GLN A 152 -0.07 -43.64 -4.88
N PRO A 153 -1.01 -43.89 -5.80
CA PRO A 153 -1.81 -45.09 -5.75
C PRO A 153 -0.84 -46.27 -5.88
N GLN A 154 -0.93 -47.22 -4.96
CA GLN A 154 -0.29 -48.53 -5.08
C GLN A 154 -0.78 -49.16 -6.39
N SER A 155 -0.05 -48.93 -7.50
CA SER A 155 -0.26 -49.65 -8.75
C SER A 155 0.38 -51.02 -8.58
N SER A 156 -0.44 -52.03 -8.29
CA SER A 156 -0.10 -53.45 -8.47
C SER A 156 0.25 -53.78 -9.91
#